data_AF-A0A7S2RRN8-F1
#
_entry.id   AF-A0A7S2RRN8-F1
#
_cell.length_a   1.000
_cell.length_b   1.000
_cell.length_c   1.000
_cell.angle_alpha   90.00
_cell.angle_beta   90.00
_cell.angle_gamma   90.00
#
_symmetry.space_group_name_H-M   'P 1'
#
loop_
_entity.id
_entity.type
_entity.pdbx_description
1 polymer ?
#
loop_
_entity_poly.entity_id
_entity_poly.type
_entity_poly.pdbx_seq_one_letter_code
_entity_poly.pdbx_strand_id
1 'polypeptide(L)'
;VLSAFAKALPGMGINCDEIGVVKDLIMKSLCIEKDMSSTETSLSDGLYITTTFVEDRAKIDLDVSDMIKSLDQGNIAAAKAIYMGGLNSVIYNSKGVKTGLRSLANFSITSSDTMSHEPTYNLFRYAFGDRSGIYIGRNAGEYGDIVVQSFLNGKSIFEKGLHVDLAAEAVVSLNIWGFIVHELHQTVENCQEKKLRDDDGVHSIDEAVAYWIGSGQQTGSAEKGHLMYALTERMGEMFGQDINGQSKANLSILRLFKQASIQLSLPNACLRTSDFKILRSIVIKLISKMLIPQIQGLISSLKMNDKQRVIIFSHAVVPFTATCNPSTFAFLKEKLILDEFNVVHADEIIRKIQSLYSCLGLTCDDIGQFETDEVLDCVDKPMNYPLGGYIPLTDVREVSTSG
;
A
#
# COMPACT_ATOMS: atom_id res chain seq x y z
N VAL A 1 44.33 7.80 -18.82
CA VAL A 1 45.05 8.62 -17.81
C VAL A 1 44.10 9.04 -16.68
N LEU A 2 43.05 9.83 -16.95
CA LEU A 2 42.03 10.22 -15.97
C LEU A 2 41.39 9.04 -15.20
N SER A 3 41.04 7.95 -15.88
CA SER A 3 40.48 6.73 -15.25
C SER A 3 41.47 5.96 -14.38
N ALA A 4 42.78 6.04 -14.67
CA ALA A 4 43.81 5.42 -13.84
C ALA A 4 44.06 6.27 -12.58
N PHE A 5 43.95 7.60 -12.71
CA PHE A 5 44.05 8.54 -11.61
C PHE A 5 42.86 8.39 -10.64
N ALA A 6 41.63 8.33 -11.15
CA ALA A 6 40.42 8.11 -10.35
C ALA A 6 40.46 6.81 -9.52
N LYS A 7 41.05 5.74 -10.06
CA LYS A 7 41.22 4.45 -9.36
C LYS A 7 42.27 4.48 -8.25
N ALA A 8 43.20 5.44 -8.28
CA ALA A 8 44.26 5.55 -7.28
C ALA A 8 43.84 6.38 -6.04
N LEU A 9 42.85 7.27 -6.19
CA LEU A 9 42.40 8.19 -5.13
C LEU A 9 41.95 7.49 -3.82
N PRO A 10 41.18 6.38 -3.85
CA PRO A 10 40.81 5.68 -2.63
C PRO A 10 42.01 5.10 -1.87
N GLY A 11 43.04 4.67 -2.60
CA GLY A 11 44.29 4.17 -2.02
C GLY A 11 45.16 5.27 -1.39
N MET A 12 44.83 6.54 -1.65
CA MET A 12 45.51 7.71 -1.11
C MET A 12 44.72 8.39 0.03
N GLY A 13 43.55 7.84 0.39
CA GLY A 13 42.70 8.38 1.46
C GLY A 13 42.01 9.70 1.14
N ILE A 14 41.92 10.09 -0.13
CA ILE A 14 41.29 11.33 -0.59
C ILE A 14 39.89 11.01 -1.09
N ASN A 15 38.87 11.69 -0.55
CA ASN A 15 37.48 11.48 -0.93
C ASN A 15 37.06 12.45 -2.05
N CYS A 16 36.09 12.04 -2.88
CA CYS A 16 35.64 12.84 -4.03
C CYS A 16 35.03 14.19 -3.61
N ASP A 17 34.48 14.26 -2.41
CA ASP A 17 33.89 15.44 -1.80
C ASP A 17 34.93 16.56 -1.54
N GLU A 18 36.22 16.19 -1.44
CA GLU A 18 37.33 17.12 -1.19
C GLU A 18 37.91 17.71 -2.48
N ILE A 19 37.79 17.00 -3.61
CA ILE A 19 38.40 17.40 -4.90
C ILE A 19 37.43 18.24 -5.75
N GLY A 20 36.12 17.99 -5.62
CA GLY A 20 35.10 18.68 -6.42
C GLY A 20 35.09 18.28 -7.90
N VAL A 21 34.15 18.86 -8.66
CA VAL A 21 33.93 18.54 -10.08
C VAL A 21 34.35 19.72 -10.96
N VAL A 22 35.13 19.44 -12.01
CA VAL A 22 35.47 20.44 -13.04
C VAL A 22 34.25 20.67 -13.92
N LYS A 23 33.61 21.84 -13.79
CA LYS A 23 32.57 22.29 -14.71
C LYS A 23 33.19 22.62 -16.07
N ASP A 24 32.54 22.16 -17.15
CA ASP A 24 32.77 22.48 -18.57
C ASP A 24 33.57 21.52 -19.46
N LEU A 25 33.69 20.23 -19.11
CA LEU A 25 34.12 19.22 -20.09
C LEU A 25 33.13 18.06 -20.17
N ILE A 26 32.49 17.92 -21.34
CA ILE A 26 31.55 16.87 -21.76
C ILE A 26 32.19 15.45 -21.77
N MET A 27 33.37 15.26 -21.18
CA MET A 27 33.99 13.94 -21.04
C MET A 27 34.67 13.75 -19.69
N LYS A 28 34.09 12.84 -18.90
CA LYS A 28 34.69 12.07 -17.79
C LYS A 28 35.34 12.92 -16.69
N SER A 29 34.51 13.32 -15.72
CA SER A 29 34.94 13.78 -14.39
C SER A 29 35.91 12.79 -13.71
N LEU A 30 36.83 13.31 -12.90
CA LEU A 30 37.71 12.53 -11.99
C LEU A 30 36.91 11.74 -10.95
N CYS A 31 35.73 12.25 -10.61
CA CYS A 31 34.75 11.63 -9.73
C CYS A 31 33.51 11.32 -10.57
N ILE A 32 33.29 10.04 -10.86
CA ILE A 32 32.04 9.58 -11.47
C ILE A 32 30.96 9.83 -10.43
N GLU A 33 30.02 10.73 -10.70
CA GLU A 33 28.77 10.80 -9.94
C GLU A 33 28.19 9.38 -9.94
N LYS A 34 28.14 8.75 -8.77
CA LYS A 34 27.32 7.57 -8.61
C LYS A 34 25.90 8.11 -8.66
N ASP A 35 25.33 8.11 -9.85
CA ASP A 35 23.94 8.46 -10.05
C ASP A 35 23.10 7.55 -9.16
N MET A 36 22.61 8.10 -8.05
CA MET A 36 21.84 7.32 -7.09
C MET A 36 20.56 6.78 -7.76
N SER A 37 20.09 7.34 -8.88
CA SER A 37 18.90 6.79 -9.57
C SER A 37 19.11 5.38 -10.14
N SER A 38 20.35 5.04 -10.53
CA SER A 38 20.67 3.83 -11.29
C SER A 38 21.09 2.60 -10.46
N THR A 39 21.02 2.67 -9.12
CA THR A 39 21.43 1.56 -8.25
C THR A 39 20.23 0.70 -7.87
N GLU A 40 20.15 -0.50 -8.44
CA GLU A 40 19.13 -1.51 -8.09
C GLU A 40 19.10 -1.78 -6.58
N THR A 41 17.89 -1.93 -6.02
CA THR A 41 17.67 -2.34 -4.63
C THR A 41 17.08 -3.75 -4.59
N SER A 42 17.73 -4.66 -3.87
CA SER A 42 17.24 -6.03 -3.64
C SER A 42 16.34 -6.05 -2.41
N LEU A 43 15.07 -6.38 -2.60
CA LEU A 43 14.06 -6.49 -1.55
C LEU A 43 13.70 -7.97 -1.31
N SER A 44 13.38 -8.30 -0.05
CA SER A 44 12.97 -9.65 0.37
C SER A 44 13.96 -10.74 -0.07
N ASP A 45 15.21 -10.65 0.38
CA ASP A 45 16.28 -11.61 0.03
C ASP A 45 16.48 -11.86 -1.48
N GLY A 46 16.16 -10.85 -2.31
CA GLY A 46 16.31 -10.93 -3.77
C GLY A 46 15.08 -11.44 -4.51
N LEU A 47 13.94 -11.62 -3.83
CA LEU A 47 12.66 -11.93 -4.46
C LEU A 47 12.24 -10.85 -5.46
N TYR A 48 12.48 -9.58 -5.12
CA TYR A 48 12.22 -8.45 -6.01
C TYR A 48 13.46 -7.56 -6.11
N ILE A 49 13.99 -7.42 -7.32
CA ILE A 49 15.08 -6.49 -7.61
C ILE A 49 14.47 -5.32 -8.38
N THR A 50 14.52 -4.16 -7.75
CA THR A 50 14.10 -2.87 -8.33
C THR A 50 15.15 -2.38 -9.31
N THR A 51 14.72 -1.60 -10.30
CA THR A 51 15.63 -1.02 -11.30
C THR A 51 16.29 0.27 -10.83
N THR A 52 15.71 0.89 -9.80
CA THR A 52 16.15 2.17 -9.25
C THR A 52 16.42 2.07 -7.75
N PHE A 53 17.09 3.08 -7.20
CA PHE A 53 17.38 3.11 -5.77
C PHE A 53 16.15 3.50 -4.96
N VAL A 54 15.69 2.58 -4.11
CA VAL A 54 14.52 2.80 -3.24
C VAL A 54 14.73 2.31 -1.80
N GLU A 55 15.96 1.94 -1.44
CA GLU A 55 16.34 1.49 -0.10
C GLU A 55 15.95 2.51 0.99
N ASP A 56 16.03 3.81 0.67
CA ASP A 56 15.64 4.87 1.61
C ASP A 56 14.13 4.92 1.86
N ARG A 57 13.30 4.55 0.87
CA ARG A 57 11.85 4.34 1.04
C ARG A 57 11.59 3.05 1.80
N ALA A 58 12.24 1.95 1.40
CA ALA A 58 12.05 0.63 1.98
C ALA A 58 12.26 0.62 3.51
N LYS A 59 13.23 1.41 4.00
CA LYS A 59 13.56 1.59 5.43
C LYS A 59 12.46 2.21 6.30
N ILE A 60 11.34 2.63 5.72
CA ILE A 60 10.15 3.03 6.50
C ILE A 60 9.57 1.87 7.31
N ASP A 61 9.87 0.62 6.93
CA ASP A 61 9.52 -0.57 7.71
C ASP A 61 10.20 -0.60 9.08
N LEU A 62 11.41 -0.05 9.19
CA LEU A 62 12.11 0.08 10.46
C LEU A 62 11.42 1.10 11.37
N ASP A 63 10.76 2.13 10.83
CA ASP A 63 9.96 3.06 11.64
C ASP A 63 8.74 2.35 12.23
N VAL A 64 8.09 1.48 11.46
CA VAL A 64 7.02 0.60 11.99
C VAL A 64 7.58 -0.37 13.04
N SER A 65 8.74 -0.98 12.78
CA SER A 65 9.43 -1.87 13.73
C SER A 65 9.71 -1.19 15.07
N ASP A 66 10.27 0.02 15.02
CA ASP A 66 10.66 0.77 16.22
C ASP A 66 9.44 1.35 16.94
N MET A 67 8.37 1.66 16.21
CA MET A 67 7.06 1.99 16.79
C MET A 67 6.48 0.80 17.55
N ILE A 68 6.49 -0.42 16.98
CA ILE A 68 6.05 -1.65 17.66
C ILE A 68 6.85 -1.87 18.94
N LYS A 69 8.18 -1.86 18.87
CA LYS A 69 9.06 -2.04 20.05
C LYS A 69 8.78 -1.00 21.14
N SER A 70 8.51 0.24 20.75
CA SER A 70 8.18 1.31 21.69
C SER A 70 6.85 1.06 22.38
N LEU A 71 5.84 0.58 21.65
CA LEU A 71 4.52 0.24 22.19
C LEU A 71 4.59 -0.97 23.13
N ASP A 72 5.30 -2.03 22.75
CA ASP A 72 5.54 -3.23 23.59
C ASP A 72 6.22 -2.89 24.92
N GLN A 73 7.05 -1.84 24.93
CA GLN A 73 7.72 -1.32 26.13
C GLN A 73 6.87 -0.32 26.93
N GLY A 74 5.63 -0.03 26.49
CA GLY A 74 4.76 0.98 27.08
C GLY A 74 5.20 2.43 26.84
N ASN A 75 6.16 2.67 25.95
CA ASN A 75 6.69 4.00 25.63
C ASN A 75 5.89 4.67 24.50
N ILE A 76 4.65 5.04 24.81
CA ILE A 76 3.72 5.70 23.88
C ILE A 76 4.30 7.02 23.33
N ALA A 77 5.09 7.75 24.13
CA ALA A 77 5.70 9.00 23.71
C ALA A 77 6.74 8.77 22.59
N ALA A 78 7.57 7.74 22.71
CA ALA A 78 8.51 7.36 21.65
C ALA A 78 7.79 6.87 20.40
N ALA A 79 6.75 6.03 20.55
CA ALA A 79 5.94 5.57 19.42
C ALA A 79 5.31 6.74 18.66
N LYS A 80 4.76 7.74 19.37
CA LYS A 80 4.24 8.99 18.77
C LYS A 80 5.32 9.81 18.07
N ALA A 81 6.52 9.91 18.65
CA ALA A 81 7.61 10.64 18.04
C ALA A 81 8.06 9.99 16.72
N ILE A 82 8.16 8.66 16.68
CA ILE A 82 8.48 7.89 15.46
C ILE A 82 7.37 8.07 14.42
N TYR A 83 6.11 7.90 14.82
CA TYR A 83 4.96 8.05 13.94
C TYR A 83 4.90 9.44 13.27
N MET A 84 5.07 10.51 14.07
CA MET A 84 4.96 11.89 13.59
C MET A 84 6.21 12.39 12.85
N GLY A 85 7.41 12.02 13.32
CA GLY A 85 8.67 12.60 12.85
C GLY A 85 9.52 11.70 11.95
N GLY A 86 9.23 10.39 11.94
CA GLY A 86 10.09 9.38 11.30
C GLY A 86 11.39 9.12 12.06
N LEU A 87 12.11 8.06 11.67
CA LEU A 87 13.40 7.72 12.28
C LEU A 87 14.45 7.23 11.27
N ASN A 88 14.06 6.31 10.39
CA ASN A 88 14.97 5.52 9.55
C ASN A 88 14.85 5.86 8.05
N SER A 89 13.67 6.25 7.57
CA SER A 89 13.44 6.56 6.15
C SER A 89 13.89 7.99 5.80
N VAL A 90 15.08 8.12 5.22
CA VAL A 90 15.70 9.42 4.93
C VAL A 90 15.20 10.04 3.62
N ILE A 91 14.88 11.33 3.65
CA ILE A 91 14.58 12.12 2.44
C ILE A 91 15.88 12.77 1.97
N TYR A 92 16.21 12.55 0.69
CA TYR A 92 17.34 13.18 0.01
C TYR A 92 16.84 14.20 -1.03
N ASN A 93 17.61 15.26 -1.25
CA ASN A 93 17.41 16.12 -2.43
C ASN A 93 18.11 15.55 -3.66
N SER A 94 17.97 16.22 -4.81
CA SER A 94 18.61 15.84 -6.08
C SER A 94 20.14 15.80 -6.05
N LYS A 95 20.79 16.30 -4.99
CA LYS A 95 22.24 16.23 -4.79
C LYS A 95 22.65 15.12 -3.82
N GLY A 96 21.73 14.24 -3.43
CA GLY A 96 21.97 13.18 -2.44
C GLY A 96 22.16 13.70 -1.01
N VAL A 97 21.84 14.96 -0.73
CA VAL A 97 21.97 15.52 0.62
C VAL A 97 20.69 15.24 1.40
N LYS A 98 20.84 14.70 2.62
CA LYS A 98 19.75 14.48 3.56
C LYS A 98 19.05 15.82 3.87
N THR A 99 17.75 15.89 3.59
CA THR A 99 16.90 17.06 3.88
C THR A 99 15.90 16.78 4.99
N GLY A 100 15.62 15.52 5.32
CA GLY A 100 14.68 15.17 6.37
C GLY A 100 14.50 13.67 6.57
N LEU A 101 13.41 13.33 7.26
CA LEU A 101 12.93 11.97 7.46
C LEU A 101 11.48 11.90 6.95
N ARG A 102 11.10 10.78 6.33
CA ARG A 102 9.71 10.49 5.98
C ARG A 102 8.95 10.15 7.25
N SER A 103 7.70 10.58 7.31
CA SER A 103 6.83 10.39 8.47
C SER A 103 5.65 9.50 8.08
N LEU A 104 5.37 8.51 8.93
CA LEU A 104 4.21 7.64 8.80
C LEU A 104 2.89 8.42 8.91
N ALA A 105 2.88 9.49 9.71
CA ALA A 105 1.72 10.37 9.85
C ALA A 105 1.48 11.22 8.60
N ASN A 106 2.55 11.71 7.95
CA ASN A 106 2.41 12.56 6.76
C ASN A 106 1.70 11.84 5.61
N PHE A 107 1.82 10.51 5.49
CA PHE A 107 1.08 9.72 4.52
C PHE A 107 -0.45 9.86 4.63
N SER A 108 -0.97 10.26 5.80
CA SER A 108 -2.39 10.56 5.99
C SER A 108 -2.69 12.05 6.26
N ILE A 109 -1.79 12.82 6.86
CA ILE A 109 -2.09 14.23 7.23
C ILE A 109 -2.12 15.14 6.01
N THR A 110 -1.26 14.92 5.02
CA THR A 110 -1.16 15.77 3.83
C THR A 110 -2.02 15.27 2.66
N SER A 111 -2.72 14.15 2.83
CA SER A 111 -3.48 13.47 1.78
C SER A 111 -4.55 14.36 1.13
N SER A 112 -5.14 15.30 1.89
CA SER A 112 -6.13 16.23 1.33
C SER A 112 -5.54 17.19 0.31
N ASP A 113 -4.25 17.49 0.41
CA ASP A 113 -3.54 18.37 -0.52
C ASP A 113 -2.92 17.57 -1.67
N THR A 114 -2.45 16.34 -1.41
CA THR A 114 -1.69 15.55 -2.39
C THR A 114 -2.52 14.53 -3.17
N MET A 115 -3.65 14.06 -2.63
CA MET A 115 -4.46 12.96 -3.19
C MET A 115 -5.86 13.41 -3.63
N SER A 116 -6.19 14.71 -3.59
CA SER A 116 -7.56 15.21 -3.77
C SER A 116 -8.24 14.83 -5.10
N HIS A 117 -7.45 14.57 -6.14
CA HIS A 117 -7.95 14.18 -7.46
C HIS A 117 -8.05 12.67 -7.66
N GLU A 118 -7.60 11.88 -6.69
CA GLU A 118 -7.51 10.43 -6.86
C GLU A 118 -8.83 9.75 -6.58
N PRO A 119 -9.24 8.81 -7.45
CA PRO A 119 -10.52 8.14 -7.29
C PRO A 119 -10.57 7.31 -6.00
N THR A 120 -9.53 6.54 -5.69
CA THR A 120 -9.53 5.70 -4.47
C THR A 120 -9.57 6.54 -3.21
N TYR A 121 -8.75 7.59 -3.09
CA TYR A 121 -8.77 8.48 -1.94
C TYR A 121 -10.13 9.15 -1.73
N ASN A 122 -10.78 9.57 -2.82
CA ASN A 122 -12.12 10.16 -2.74
C ASN A 122 -13.21 9.17 -2.29
N LEU A 123 -13.03 7.85 -2.49
CA LEU A 123 -13.91 6.84 -1.87
C LEU A 123 -13.80 6.87 -0.35
N PHE A 124 -12.60 6.99 0.20
CA PHE A 124 -12.37 7.06 1.64
C PHE A 124 -12.96 8.34 2.23
N ARG A 125 -12.75 9.49 1.56
CA ARG A 125 -13.39 10.76 1.97
C ARG A 125 -14.90 10.68 1.97
N TYR A 126 -15.50 10.08 0.95
CA TYR A 126 -16.95 9.85 0.88
C TYR A 126 -17.43 8.89 1.97
N ALA A 127 -16.65 7.84 2.25
CA ALA A 127 -16.99 6.83 3.24
C ALA A 127 -17.02 7.40 4.66
N PHE A 128 -16.08 8.27 5.01
CA PHE A 128 -15.93 8.76 6.38
C PHE A 128 -16.54 10.15 6.63
N GLY A 129 -16.55 11.01 5.61
CA GLY A 129 -17.04 12.37 5.74
C GLY A 129 -18.53 12.44 6.05
N ASP A 130 -18.89 13.31 6.99
CA ASP A 130 -20.24 13.86 7.08
C ASP A 130 -20.50 14.86 5.93
N ARG A 131 -21.64 15.57 6.00
CA ARG A 131 -22.00 16.58 4.98
C ARG A 131 -21.00 17.74 4.87
N SER A 132 -20.17 17.94 5.89
CA SER A 132 -19.14 18.98 5.95
C SER A 132 -17.74 18.42 5.62
N GLY A 133 -17.64 17.14 5.26
CA GLY A 133 -16.36 16.47 5.02
C GLY A 133 -15.57 16.19 6.31
N ILE A 134 -16.25 16.15 7.46
CA ILE A 134 -15.63 15.91 8.77
C ILE A 134 -15.82 14.46 9.19
N TYR A 135 -14.77 13.88 9.77
CA TYR A 135 -14.76 12.58 10.42
C TYR A 135 -14.13 12.72 11.80
N ILE A 136 -14.86 12.37 12.86
CA ILE A 136 -14.40 12.43 14.27
C ILE A 136 -13.72 13.77 14.59
N GLY A 137 -14.39 14.87 14.22
CA GLY A 137 -13.94 16.23 14.50
C GLY A 137 -12.75 16.73 13.66
N ARG A 138 -12.29 15.98 12.66
CA ARG A 138 -11.18 16.33 11.77
C ARG A 138 -11.57 16.15 10.30
N ASN A 139 -10.72 16.59 9.37
CA ASN A 139 -10.96 16.38 7.95
C ASN A 139 -11.01 14.87 7.64
N ALA A 140 -12.07 14.41 6.96
CA ALA A 140 -12.24 12.99 6.60
C ALA A 140 -11.12 12.45 5.69
N GLY A 141 -10.37 13.34 5.04
CA GLY A 141 -9.16 12.98 4.31
C GLY A 141 -8.02 12.45 5.18
N GLU A 142 -8.01 12.84 6.45
CA GLU A 142 -7.00 12.41 7.44
C GLU A 142 -7.41 11.11 8.16
N TYR A 143 -8.28 10.29 7.54
CA TYR A 143 -8.87 9.10 8.16
C TYR A 143 -7.84 8.16 8.78
N GLY A 144 -6.70 7.94 8.12
CA GLY A 144 -5.65 7.06 8.61
C GLY A 144 -5.04 7.59 9.90
N ASP A 145 -4.68 8.87 9.93
CA ASP A 145 -4.16 9.53 11.13
C ASP A 145 -5.19 9.59 12.25
N ILE A 146 -6.47 9.82 11.94
CA ILE A 146 -7.56 9.77 12.94
C ILE A 146 -7.59 8.40 13.64
N VAL A 147 -7.54 7.31 12.88
CA VAL A 147 -7.57 5.94 13.45
C VAL A 147 -6.28 5.66 14.23
N VAL A 148 -5.10 5.93 13.67
CA VAL A 148 -3.82 5.69 14.35
C VAL A 148 -3.73 6.46 15.67
N GLN A 149 -4.13 7.74 15.67
CA GLN A 149 -4.11 8.56 16.88
C GLN A 149 -5.13 8.08 17.92
N SER A 150 -6.24 7.46 17.51
CA SER A 150 -7.18 6.86 18.47
C SER A 150 -6.51 5.74 19.28
N PHE A 151 -5.77 4.84 18.62
CA PHE A 151 -4.96 3.80 19.26
C PHE A 151 -3.85 4.39 20.13
N LEU A 152 -3.05 5.32 19.60
CA LEU A 152 -1.94 5.94 20.35
C LEU A 152 -2.39 6.75 21.58
N ASN A 153 -3.65 7.18 21.63
CA ASN A 153 -4.20 7.89 22.79
C ASN A 153 -4.95 6.97 23.76
N GLY A 154 -5.06 5.67 23.48
CA GLY A 154 -5.84 4.72 24.27
C GLY A 154 -7.34 5.08 24.32
N LYS A 155 -7.79 5.89 23.35
CA LYS A 155 -9.17 6.37 23.22
C LYS A 155 -9.69 5.77 21.92
N SER A 156 -10.53 4.76 22.01
CA SER A 156 -11.24 4.27 20.83
C SER A 156 -12.07 5.39 20.22
N ILE A 157 -12.46 5.15 18.97
CA ILE A 157 -13.59 5.81 18.33
C ILE A 157 -14.90 5.56 19.13
N PHE A 158 -15.02 4.44 19.85
CA PHE A 158 -16.27 3.99 20.53
C PHE A 158 -16.17 3.77 22.06
N GLU A 159 -15.03 3.33 22.60
CA GLU A 159 -14.78 3.04 24.03
C GLU A 159 -13.43 3.59 24.63
N LYS A 160 -13.25 3.43 25.95
CA LYS A 160 -11.94 3.62 26.62
C LYS A 160 -11.24 2.25 26.77
N GLY A 161 -9.94 2.17 26.48
CA GLY A 161 -9.14 0.95 26.73
C GLY A 161 -8.66 0.17 25.50
N LEU A 162 -8.21 0.87 24.45
CA LEU A 162 -7.57 0.23 23.29
C LEU A 162 -6.20 -0.37 23.65
N HIS A 163 -5.86 -1.50 22.99
CA HIS A 163 -4.48 -1.97 22.92
C HIS A 163 -3.70 -0.98 22.06
N VAL A 164 -2.86 -0.17 22.70
CA VAL A 164 -2.00 0.80 22.00
C VAL A 164 -1.12 0.13 20.94
N ASP A 165 -0.85 -1.16 21.13
CA ASP A 165 -0.03 -2.03 20.28
C ASP A 165 -0.55 -2.14 18.84
N LEU A 166 -1.86 -1.91 18.61
CA LEU A 166 -2.47 -1.96 17.27
C LEU A 166 -2.27 -0.67 16.46
N ALA A 167 -1.70 0.39 17.04
CA ALA A 167 -1.41 1.62 16.31
C ALA A 167 -0.48 1.38 15.11
N ALA A 168 0.51 0.51 15.23
CA ALA A 168 1.41 0.16 14.13
C ALA A 168 0.70 -0.63 13.02
N GLU A 169 -0.23 -1.53 13.37
CA GLU A 169 -1.04 -2.26 12.40
C GLU A 169 -1.97 -1.30 11.64
N ALA A 170 -2.57 -0.33 12.33
CA ALA A 170 -3.36 0.73 11.71
C ALA A 170 -2.54 1.59 10.73
N VAL A 171 -1.28 1.91 11.07
CA VAL A 171 -0.36 2.62 10.16
C VAL A 171 -0.14 1.82 8.88
N VAL A 172 0.13 0.53 8.98
CA VAL A 172 0.37 -0.34 7.82
C VAL A 172 -0.88 -0.43 6.95
N SER A 173 -2.03 -0.74 7.57
CA SER A 173 -3.29 -0.97 6.86
C SER A 173 -3.95 0.30 6.30
N LEU A 174 -3.69 1.49 6.85
CA LEU A 174 -4.36 2.72 6.42
C LEU A 174 -3.38 3.70 5.78
N ASN A 175 -2.33 4.09 6.50
CA ASN A 175 -1.42 5.14 6.04
C ASN A 175 -0.50 4.63 4.92
N ILE A 176 0.23 3.53 5.17
CA ILE A 176 1.18 2.99 4.19
C ILE A 176 0.43 2.43 2.98
N TRP A 177 -0.60 1.61 3.19
CA TRP A 177 -1.43 1.10 2.10
C TRP A 177 -2.03 2.25 1.25
N GLY A 178 -2.57 3.29 1.89
CA GLY A 178 -3.11 4.46 1.19
C GLY A 178 -2.05 5.21 0.39
N PHE A 179 -0.84 5.34 0.92
CA PHE A 179 0.29 5.97 0.23
C PHE A 179 0.78 5.14 -0.96
N ILE A 180 0.82 3.80 -0.87
CA ILE A 180 1.13 2.95 -2.03
C ILE A 180 0.12 3.20 -3.16
N VAL A 181 -1.16 3.30 -2.81
CA VAL A 181 -2.22 3.59 -3.81
C VAL A 181 -2.07 4.98 -4.42
N HIS A 182 -1.66 5.98 -3.63
CA HIS A 182 -1.30 7.31 -4.12
C HIS A 182 -0.20 7.26 -5.16
N GLU A 183 0.93 6.60 -4.86
CA GLU A 183 2.05 6.44 -5.80
C GLU A 183 1.61 5.80 -7.11
N LEU A 184 0.74 4.78 -7.04
CA LEU A 184 0.20 4.11 -8.22
C LEU A 184 -0.72 5.02 -9.06
N HIS A 185 -1.60 5.81 -8.44
CA HIS A 185 -2.45 6.77 -9.17
C HIS A 185 -1.62 7.89 -9.78
N GLN A 186 -0.67 8.44 -9.03
CA GLN A 186 0.23 9.48 -9.51
C GLN A 186 1.07 8.99 -10.70
N THR A 187 1.51 7.73 -10.67
CA THR A 187 2.22 7.10 -11.80
C THR A 187 1.33 7.05 -13.06
N VAL A 188 0.05 6.68 -12.91
CA VAL A 188 -0.92 6.67 -14.02
C VAL A 188 -1.19 8.07 -14.55
N GLU A 189 -1.38 9.05 -13.67
CA GLU A 189 -1.61 10.44 -14.04
C GLU A 189 -0.41 11.04 -14.78
N ASN A 190 0.80 10.86 -14.25
CA ASN A 190 2.03 11.30 -14.90
C ASN A 190 2.21 10.63 -16.27
N CYS A 191 1.82 9.36 -16.41
CA CYS A 191 1.80 8.67 -17.70
C CYS A 191 0.78 9.31 -18.68
N GLN A 192 -0.44 9.59 -18.21
CA GLN A 192 -1.48 10.22 -19.02
C GLN A 192 -1.09 11.62 -19.49
N GLU A 193 -0.44 12.39 -18.63
CA GLU A 193 0.03 13.76 -18.90
C GLU A 193 1.38 13.82 -19.63
N LYS A 194 1.98 12.66 -19.93
CA LYS A 194 3.28 12.54 -20.61
C LYS A 194 4.42 13.23 -19.83
N LYS A 195 4.33 13.18 -18.50
CA LYS A 195 5.31 13.75 -17.57
C LYS A 195 6.41 12.78 -17.16
N LEU A 196 6.20 11.47 -17.36
CA LEU A 196 7.24 10.46 -17.11
C LEU A 196 8.34 10.58 -18.18
N ARG A 197 9.58 10.83 -17.75
CA ARG A 197 10.77 10.89 -18.61
C ARG A 197 11.73 9.78 -18.19
N ASP A 198 12.44 9.20 -19.16
CA ASP A 198 13.51 8.21 -18.91
C ASP A 198 13.09 7.09 -17.90
N ASP A 199 13.81 6.94 -16.79
CA ASP A 199 13.56 5.95 -15.73
C ASP A 199 12.52 6.41 -14.67
N ASP A 200 12.00 7.65 -14.75
CA ASP A 200 11.07 8.23 -13.76
C ASP A 200 9.83 7.34 -13.53
N GLY A 201 9.28 6.76 -14.60
CA GLY A 201 8.10 5.90 -14.49
C GLY A 201 8.37 4.59 -13.77
N VAL A 202 9.53 4.00 -14.02
CA VAL A 202 9.91 2.75 -13.34
C VAL A 202 10.26 3.03 -11.88
N HIS A 203 10.86 4.19 -11.60
CA HIS A 203 11.12 4.64 -10.24
C HIS A 203 9.85 4.69 -9.38
N SER A 204 8.76 5.31 -9.87
CA SER A 204 7.52 5.41 -9.09
C SER A 204 6.90 4.04 -8.77
N ILE A 205 7.04 3.06 -9.67
CA ILE A 205 6.63 1.67 -9.38
C ILE A 205 7.55 1.01 -8.36
N ASP A 206 8.87 1.19 -8.48
CA ASP A 206 9.86 0.68 -7.53
C ASP A 206 9.64 1.26 -6.12
N GLU A 207 9.26 2.55 -6.01
CA GLU A 207 8.89 3.19 -4.74
C GLU A 207 7.67 2.51 -4.12
N ALA A 208 6.61 2.30 -4.89
CA ALA A 208 5.41 1.60 -4.43
C ALA A 208 5.72 0.16 -3.94
N VAL A 209 6.63 -0.55 -4.62
CA VAL A 209 7.09 -1.89 -4.19
C VAL A 209 7.89 -1.81 -2.88
N ALA A 210 8.75 -0.81 -2.73
CA ALA A 210 9.52 -0.60 -1.50
C ALA A 210 8.61 -0.39 -0.28
N TYR A 211 7.52 0.37 -0.45
CA TYR A 211 6.51 0.57 0.59
C TYR A 211 5.64 -0.67 0.84
N TRP A 212 5.50 -1.58 -0.13
CA TRP A 212 4.80 -2.85 0.07
C TRP A 212 5.64 -3.87 0.85
N ILE A 213 6.90 -4.03 0.46
CA ILE A 213 7.80 -5.08 0.96
C ILE A 213 8.55 -4.63 2.23
N GLY A 214 9.21 -3.48 2.18
CA GLY A 214 10.12 -3.03 3.25
C GLY A 214 11.54 -3.58 3.13
N SER A 215 12.48 -2.96 3.85
CA SER A 215 13.91 -3.30 3.78
C SER A 215 14.29 -4.58 4.55
N GLY A 216 13.54 -4.94 5.58
CA GLY A 216 13.79 -6.07 6.48
C GLY A 216 12.94 -7.31 6.23
N GLN A 217 12.17 -7.36 5.13
CA GLN A 217 11.34 -8.51 4.79
C GLN A 217 12.19 -9.74 4.44
N GLN A 218 11.77 -10.92 4.87
CA GLN A 218 12.27 -12.19 4.32
C GLN A 218 11.19 -12.86 3.47
N THR A 219 11.59 -13.53 2.40
CA THR A 219 10.64 -14.14 1.45
C THR A 219 9.70 -15.12 2.15
N GLY A 220 8.39 -14.93 1.96
CA GLY A 220 7.37 -15.83 2.50
C GLY A 220 7.19 -15.79 4.02
N SER A 221 7.82 -14.85 4.73
CA SER A 221 7.73 -14.79 6.19
C SER A 221 6.66 -13.83 6.68
N ALA A 222 5.71 -14.35 7.46
CA ALA A 222 4.76 -13.56 8.25
C ALA A 222 5.38 -12.88 9.49
N GLU A 223 6.55 -13.36 9.93
CA GLU A 223 7.25 -12.91 11.14
C GLU A 223 8.41 -11.94 10.86
N LYS A 224 9.01 -12.02 9.66
CA LYS A 224 10.17 -11.23 9.26
C LYS A 224 9.74 -10.18 8.26
N GLY A 225 9.40 -9.00 8.78
CA GLY A 225 8.94 -7.86 8.02
C GLY A 225 7.88 -7.09 8.80
N HIS A 226 7.64 -5.84 8.41
CA HIS A 226 6.78 -4.93 9.17
C HIS A 226 5.74 -4.21 8.32
N LEU A 227 5.70 -4.44 7.00
CA LEU A 227 4.80 -3.77 6.07
C LEU A 227 3.71 -4.73 5.54
N MET A 228 3.02 -4.29 4.49
CA MET A 228 1.90 -5.01 3.88
C MET A 228 2.27 -6.41 3.38
N TYR A 229 3.50 -6.64 2.93
CA TYR A 229 3.93 -7.99 2.52
C TYR A 229 3.84 -8.99 3.68
N ALA A 230 4.44 -8.70 4.85
CA ALA A 230 4.36 -9.57 6.04
C ALA A 230 2.92 -9.77 6.52
N LEU A 231 2.10 -8.71 6.49
CA LEU A 231 0.66 -8.82 6.77
C LEU A 231 -0.03 -9.78 5.80
N THR A 232 0.34 -9.74 4.52
CA THR A 232 -0.24 -10.58 3.46
C THR A 232 0.20 -12.03 3.57
N GLU A 233 1.42 -12.31 4.02
CA GLU A 233 1.87 -13.66 4.37
C GLU A 233 1.05 -14.20 5.56
N ARG A 234 0.93 -13.42 6.64
CA ARG A 234 0.15 -13.82 7.83
C ARG A 234 -1.31 -14.13 7.48
N MET A 235 -1.95 -13.28 6.68
CA MET A 235 -3.34 -13.50 6.25
C MET A 235 -3.44 -14.65 5.24
N GLY A 236 -2.40 -14.90 4.44
CA GLY A 236 -2.32 -16.06 3.56
C GLY A 236 -2.37 -17.37 4.33
N GLU A 237 -1.53 -17.49 5.36
CA GLU A 237 -1.48 -18.65 6.27
C GLU A 237 -2.86 -18.93 6.87
N MET A 238 -3.49 -17.92 7.49
CA MET A 238 -4.79 -18.03 8.18
C MET A 238 -5.99 -18.38 7.26
N PHE A 239 -5.83 -18.25 5.95
CA PHE A 239 -6.88 -18.50 4.96
C PHE A 239 -6.53 -19.66 4.00
N GLY A 240 -5.46 -20.40 4.29
CA GLY A 240 -4.98 -21.49 3.44
C GLY A 240 -4.65 -21.04 2.01
N GLN A 241 -4.09 -19.83 1.86
CA GLN A 241 -3.77 -19.22 0.57
C GLN A 241 -2.27 -19.27 0.22
N ASP A 242 -1.50 -20.12 0.91
CA ASP A 242 -0.07 -20.24 0.65
C ASP A 242 0.23 -21.18 -0.52
N ILE A 243 1.11 -20.73 -1.40
CA ILE A 243 1.64 -21.49 -2.52
C ILE A 243 3.16 -21.42 -2.47
N ASN A 244 3.81 -22.58 -2.28
CA ASN A 244 5.27 -22.70 -2.17
C ASN A 244 5.88 -21.84 -1.05
N GLY A 245 5.18 -21.71 0.08
CA GLY A 245 5.62 -20.94 1.24
C GLY A 245 5.52 -19.43 1.06
N GLN A 246 4.65 -18.96 0.14
CA GLN A 246 4.30 -17.55 -0.01
C GLN A 246 2.80 -17.40 -0.25
N SER A 247 2.20 -16.35 0.29
CA SER A 247 0.80 -16.01 0.04
C SER A 247 0.54 -15.77 -1.46
N LYS A 248 -0.49 -16.41 -2.00
CA LYS A 248 -0.95 -16.25 -3.39
C LYS A 248 -1.23 -14.79 -3.73
N ALA A 249 -1.70 -14.00 -2.76
CA ALA A 249 -1.94 -12.57 -2.92
C ALA A 249 -0.62 -11.81 -3.18
N ASN A 250 0.42 -12.04 -2.38
CA ASN A 250 1.74 -11.44 -2.58
C ASN A 250 2.33 -11.80 -3.95
N LEU A 251 2.27 -13.08 -4.34
CA LEU A 251 2.74 -13.51 -5.67
C LEU A 251 2.01 -12.77 -6.80
N SER A 252 0.69 -12.60 -6.68
CA SER A 252 -0.13 -11.89 -7.67
C SER A 252 0.19 -10.41 -7.73
N ILE A 253 0.37 -9.77 -6.58
CA ILE A 253 0.71 -8.36 -6.41
C ILE A 253 2.09 -8.07 -7.01
N LEU A 254 3.13 -8.85 -6.65
CA LEU A 254 4.48 -8.68 -7.20
C LEU A 254 4.52 -8.88 -8.71
N ARG A 255 3.74 -9.82 -9.25
CA ARG A 255 3.59 -10.01 -10.70
C ARG A 255 2.96 -8.79 -11.37
N LEU A 256 1.99 -8.13 -10.74
CA LEU A 256 1.36 -6.91 -11.27
C LEU A 256 2.29 -5.71 -11.19
N PHE A 257 3.05 -5.55 -10.10
CA PHE A 257 4.12 -4.56 -10.03
C PHE A 257 5.16 -4.77 -11.15
N LYS A 258 5.60 -6.00 -11.39
CA LYS A 258 6.54 -6.29 -12.48
C LYS A 258 5.94 -5.98 -13.86
N GLN A 259 4.66 -6.26 -14.08
CA GLN A 259 3.97 -5.88 -15.32
C GLN A 259 3.92 -4.36 -15.51
N ALA A 260 3.61 -3.58 -14.46
CA ALA A 260 3.62 -2.13 -14.52
C ALA A 260 5.03 -1.58 -14.84
N SER A 261 6.05 -2.08 -14.14
CA SER A 261 7.46 -1.75 -14.39
C SER A 261 7.88 -2.05 -15.84
N ILE A 262 7.53 -3.23 -16.38
CA ILE A 262 7.81 -3.58 -17.78
C ILE A 262 7.11 -2.62 -18.74
N GLN A 263 5.83 -2.31 -18.50
CA GLN A 263 5.07 -1.39 -19.35
C GLN A 263 5.69 0.01 -19.42
N LEU A 264 6.27 0.48 -18.31
CA LEU A 264 6.95 1.77 -18.21
C LEU A 264 8.39 1.74 -18.73
N SER A 265 9.01 0.56 -18.80
CA SER A 265 10.37 0.36 -19.33
C SER A 265 10.41 0.30 -20.88
N LEU A 266 9.25 0.26 -21.55
CA LEU A 266 9.20 0.19 -23.01
C LEU A 266 9.68 1.50 -23.65
N PRO A 267 10.37 1.44 -24.80
CA PRO A 267 10.71 2.65 -25.55
C PRO A 267 9.45 3.46 -25.87
N ASN A 268 9.47 4.76 -25.57
CA ASN A 268 8.33 5.66 -25.78
C ASN A 268 7.08 5.29 -24.95
N ALA A 269 7.25 4.63 -23.79
CA ALA A 269 6.16 4.42 -22.85
C ALA A 269 5.44 5.76 -22.56
N CYS A 270 4.13 5.68 -22.36
CA CYS A 270 3.26 6.84 -22.04
C CYS A 270 3.13 7.90 -23.15
N LEU A 271 3.73 7.73 -24.33
CA LEU A 271 3.54 8.69 -25.44
C LEU A 271 2.18 8.53 -26.13
N ARG A 272 1.64 7.30 -26.16
CA ARG A 272 0.34 7.01 -26.78
C ARG A 272 -0.77 6.97 -25.75
N THR A 273 -1.96 7.41 -26.15
CA THR A 273 -3.20 7.31 -25.35
C THR A 273 -3.52 5.87 -24.93
N SER A 274 -3.03 4.85 -25.66
CA SER A 274 -3.20 3.44 -25.27
C SER A 274 -2.41 3.07 -24.02
N ASP A 275 -1.28 3.71 -23.76
CA ASP A 275 -0.28 3.23 -22.82
C ASP A 275 -0.73 3.51 -21.38
N PHE A 276 -1.25 4.71 -21.11
CA PHE A 276 -1.84 5.03 -19.81
C PHE A 276 -3.07 4.17 -19.52
N LYS A 277 -3.86 3.78 -20.54
CA LYS A 277 -5.03 2.89 -20.35
C LYS A 277 -4.60 1.49 -19.92
N ILE A 278 -3.54 0.95 -20.53
CA ILE A 278 -2.96 -0.33 -20.14
C ILE A 278 -2.43 -0.25 -18.71
N LEU A 279 -1.65 0.79 -18.40
CA LEU A 279 -1.11 1.01 -17.05
C LEU A 279 -2.22 1.16 -16.01
N ARG A 280 -3.25 1.96 -16.30
CA ARG A 280 -4.44 2.12 -15.44
C ARG A 280 -5.13 0.78 -15.19
N SER A 281 -5.25 -0.07 -16.21
CA SER A 281 -5.83 -1.42 -16.05
C SER A 281 -4.98 -2.30 -15.11
N ILE A 282 -3.65 -2.25 -15.23
CA ILE A 282 -2.73 -2.96 -14.32
C ILE A 282 -2.88 -2.43 -12.89
N VAL A 283 -2.90 -1.11 -12.71
CA VAL A 283 -3.04 -0.46 -11.39
C VAL A 283 -4.38 -0.78 -10.73
N ILE A 284 -5.49 -0.79 -11.47
CA ILE A 284 -6.80 -1.18 -10.92
C ILE A 284 -6.76 -2.64 -10.43
N LYS A 285 -6.18 -3.55 -11.21
CA LYS A 285 -6.01 -4.96 -10.80
C LYS A 285 -5.10 -5.08 -9.58
N LEU A 286 -4.04 -4.28 -9.52
CA LEU A 286 -3.09 -4.26 -8.41
C LEU A 286 -3.76 -3.79 -7.11
N ILE A 287 -4.48 -2.67 -7.14
CA ILE A 287 -5.24 -2.16 -5.99
C ILE A 287 -6.27 -3.20 -5.51
N SER A 288 -6.96 -3.86 -6.45
CA SER A 288 -7.90 -4.96 -6.14
C SER A 288 -7.20 -6.11 -5.39
N LYS A 289 -6.05 -6.59 -5.89
CA LYS A 289 -5.30 -7.66 -5.21
C LYS A 289 -4.70 -7.22 -3.88
N MET A 290 -4.27 -5.97 -3.75
CA MET A 290 -3.81 -5.39 -2.47
C MET A 290 -4.92 -5.28 -1.41
N LEU A 291 -6.19 -5.40 -1.79
CA LEU A 291 -7.33 -5.40 -0.86
C LEU A 291 -7.56 -6.78 -0.21
N ILE A 292 -7.05 -7.87 -0.82
CA ILE A 292 -7.19 -9.25 -0.30
C ILE A 292 -6.76 -9.37 1.18
N PRO A 293 -5.54 -8.99 1.60
CA PRO A 293 -5.13 -9.12 2.99
C PRO A 293 -5.98 -8.28 3.96
N GLN A 294 -6.56 -7.17 3.48
CA GLN A 294 -7.43 -6.33 4.31
C GLN A 294 -8.81 -6.98 4.49
N ILE A 295 -9.35 -7.62 3.45
CA ILE A 295 -10.59 -8.40 3.53
C ILE A 295 -10.40 -9.62 4.43
N GLN A 296 -9.30 -10.34 4.28
CA GLN A 296 -8.91 -11.45 5.16
C GLN A 296 -8.78 -10.99 6.61
N GLY A 297 -8.11 -9.85 6.84
CA GLY A 297 -8.02 -9.21 8.15
C GLY A 297 -9.38 -8.86 8.75
N LEU A 298 -10.30 -8.30 7.95
CA LEU A 298 -11.65 -7.99 8.43
C LEU A 298 -12.42 -9.27 8.79
N ILE A 299 -12.42 -10.28 7.92
CA ILE A 299 -13.17 -11.53 8.14
C ILE A 299 -12.64 -12.28 9.37
N SER A 300 -11.33 -12.42 9.51
CA SER A 300 -10.71 -13.06 10.68
C SER A 300 -11.05 -12.31 11.96
N SER A 301 -10.96 -10.97 11.94
CA SER A 301 -11.29 -10.13 13.11
C SER A 301 -12.77 -10.26 13.52
N LEU A 302 -13.69 -10.30 12.55
CA LEU A 302 -15.11 -10.50 12.80
C LEU A 302 -15.37 -11.87 13.46
N LYS A 303 -14.74 -12.93 12.95
CA LYS A 303 -14.90 -14.30 13.46
C LYS A 303 -14.28 -14.48 14.85
N MET A 304 -13.12 -13.88 15.09
CA MET A 304 -12.43 -13.91 16.39
C MET A 304 -13.03 -12.93 17.41
N ASN A 305 -14.02 -12.12 17.01
CA ASN A 305 -14.57 -11.04 17.82
C ASN A 305 -13.48 -10.05 18.30
N ASP A 306 -12.45 -9.82 17.49
CA ASP A 306 -11.43 -8.80 17.72
C ASP A 306 -11.98 -7.43 17.29
N LYS A 307 -12.75 -6.80 18.17
CA LYS A 307 -13.38 -5.50 17.93
C LYS A 307 -12.37 -4.42 17.50
N GLN A 308 -11.13 -4.48 17.97
CA GLN A 308 -10.14 -3.45 17.71
C GLN A 308 -9.58 -3.59 16.29
N ARG A 309 -9.26 -4.80 15.85
CA ARG A 309 -8.89 -5.04 14.45
C ARG A 309 -10.05 -4.87 13.48
N VAL A 310 -11.29 -5.13 13.92
CA VAL A 310 -12.48 -4.78 13.12
C VAL A 310 -12.48 -3.29 12.78
N ILE A 311 -12.10 -2.39 13.70
CA ILE A 311 -11.96 -0.95 13.40
C ILE A 311 -10.94 -0.76 12.27
N ILE A 312 -9.73 -1.32 12.38
CA ILE A 312 -8.67 -1.10 11.39
C ILE A 312 -9.10 -1.58 10.00
N PHE A 313 -9.51 -2.84 9.90
CA PHE A 313 -9.82 -3.46 8.61
C PHE A 313 -11.16 -2.99 8.04
N SER A 314 -12.13 -2.60 8.86
CA SER A 314 -13.35 -1.97 8.34
C SER A 314 -13.04 -0.63 7.68
N HIS A 315 -12.13 0.16 8.26
CA HIS A 315 -11.69 1.43 7.66
C HIS A 315 -10.91 1.22 6.36
N ALA A 316 -10.21 0.10 6.21
CA ALA A 316 -9.53 -0.25 4.96
C ALA A 316 -10.50 -0.76 3.87
N VAL A 317 -11.55 -1.52 4.24
CA VAL A 317 -12.40 -2.26 3.29
C VAL A 317 -13.70 -1.55 2.95
N VAL A 318 -14.41 -1.01 3.93
CA VAL A 318 -15.77 -0.44 3.73
C VAL A 318 -15.83 0.64 2.65
N PRO A 319 -14.84 1.55 2.49
CA PRO A 319 -14.88 2.58 1.44
C PRO A 319 -15.05 2.04 0.02
N PHE A 320 -14.44 0.90 -0.28
CA PHE A 320 -14.54 0.26 -1.60
C PHE A 320 -15.93 -0.27 -1.93
N THR A 321 -16.77 -0.48 -0.91
CA THR A 321 -18.11 -1.02 -1.12
C THR A 321 -19.07 0.02 -1.69
N ALA A 322 -18.75 1.31 -1.54
CA ALA A 322 -19.54 2.44 -2.04
C ALA A 322 -19.73 2.43 -3.56
N THR A 323 -18.71 1.98 -4.32
CA THR A 323 -18.78 1.89 -5.78
C THR A 323 -19.55 0.66 -6.26
N CYS A 324 -19.71 -0.35 -5.40
CA CYS A 324 -20.27 -1.64 -5.77
C CYS A 324 -21.77 -1.76 -5.47
N ASN A 325 -22.19 -1.37 -4.28
CA ASN A 325 -23.59 -1.48 -3.87
C ASN A 325 -23.92 -0.47 -2.76
N PRO A 326 -24.70 0.59 -3.05
CA PRO A 326 -25.02 1.63 -2.07
C PRO A 326 -25.72 1.11 -0.80
N SER A 327 -26.60 0.11 -0.93
CA SER A 327 -27.32 -0.47 0.22
C SER A 327 -26.40 -1.30 1.11
N THR A 328 -25.50 -2.10 0.52
CA THR A 328 -24.49 -2.85 1.27
C THR A 328 -23.49 -1.90 1.93
N PHE A 329 -23.05 -0.86 1.22
CA PHE A 329 -22.18 0.18 1.79
C PHE A 329 -22.82 0.87 2.99
N ALA A 330 -24.09 1.30 2.89
CA ALA A 330 -24.79 1.93 4.00
C ALA A 330 -24.86 1.01 5.22
N PHE A 331 -25.21 -0.27 5.02
CA PHE A 331 -25.24 -1.27 6.07
C PHE A 331 -23.87 -1.49 6.72
N LEU A 332 -22.81 -1.68 5.93
CA LEU A 332 -21.46 -1.92 6.45
C LEU A 332 -20.90 -0.68 7.16
N LYS A 333 -21.15 0.52 6.61
CA LYS A 333 -20.78 1.79 7.24
C LYS A 333 -21.46 1.95 8.59
N GLU A 334 -22.77 1.71 8.68
CA GLU A 334 -23.50 1.73 9.94
C GLU A 334 -22.87 0.75 10.95
N LYS A 335 -22.75 -0.53 10.59
CA LYS A 335 -22.36 -1.60 11.52
C LYS A 335 -20.89 -1.64 11.91
N LEU A 336 -19.99 -1.05 11.12
CA LEU A 336 -18.55 -1.19 11.32
C LEU A 336 -17.78 0.13 11.47
N ILE A 337 -18.39 1.27 11.11
CA ILE A 337 -17.75 2.61 11.11
C ILE A 337 -18.50 3.61 11.99
N LEU A 338 -19.83 3.53 12.06
CA LEU A 338 -20.64 4.46 12.87
C LEU A 338 -21.04 3.88 14.22
N ASP A 339 -21.26 2.57 14.28
CA ASP A 339 -21.57 1.83 15.49
C ASP A 339 -20.39 0.96 15.93
N GLU A 340 -20.40 0.61 17.23
CA GLU A 340 -19.51 -0.43 17.74
C GLU A 340 -19.93 -1.81 17.20
N PHE A 341 -18.96 -2.56 16.69
CA PHE A 341 -19.21 -3.90 16.15
C PHE A 341 -19.81 -4.85 17.21
N ASN A 342 -20.87 -5.55 16.81
CA ASN A 342 -21.50 -6.61 17.58
C ASN A 342 -21.37 -7.96 16.86
N VAL A 343 -20.77 -8.93 17.54
CA VAL A 343 -20.52 -10.29 17.03
C VAL A 343 -21.76 -11.02 16.53
N VAL A 344 -22.96 -10.68 17.03
CA VAL A 344 -24.22 -11.26 16.54
C VAL A 344 -24.44 -10.98 15.04
N HIS A 345 -23.86 -9.91 14.50
CA HIS A 345 -23.95 -9.55 13.09
C HIS A 345 -22.79 -10.08 12.24
N ALA A 346 -21.81 -10.79 12.81
CA ALA A 346 -20.59 -11.20 12.11
C ALA A 346 -20.88 -11.94 10.78
N ASP A 347 -21.71 -12.97 10.82
CA ASP A 347 -22.03 -13.77 9.63
C ASP A 347 -22.79 -12.96 8.56
N GLU A 348 -23.67 -12.05 8.97
CA GLU A 348 -24.38 -11.18 8.04
C GLU A 348 -23.42 -10.22 7.36
N ILE A 349 -22.51 -9.60 8.13
CA ILE A 349 -21.46 -8.72 7.63
C ILE A 349 -20.56 -9.47 6.65
N ILE A 350 -20.10 -10.68 6.99
CA ILE A 350 -19.24 -11.50 6.11
C ILE A 350 -19.95 -11.81 4.79
N ARG A 351 -21.23 -12.23 4.83
CA ARG A 351 -22.01 -12.46 3.60
C ARG A 351 -22.16 -11.20 2.75
N LYS A 352 -22.33 -10.03 3.38
CA LYS A 352 -22.39 -8.74 2.69
C LYS A 352 -21.07 -8.40 2.02
N ILE A 353 -19.94 -8.62 2.69
CA ILE A 353 -18.59 -8.43 2.12
C ILE A 353 -18.37 -9.37 0.93
N GLN A 354 -18.62 -10.67 1.10
CA GLN A 354 -18.47 -11.69 0.05
C GLN A 354 -19.32 -11.36 -1.19
N SER A 355 -20.53 -10.79 -1.01
CA SER A 355 -21.41 -10.42 -2.12
C SER A 355 -20.84 -9.38 -3.09
N LEU A 356 -19.75 -8.70 -2.69
CA LEU A 356 -19.09 -7.62 -3.43
C LEU A 356 -17.82 -8.06 -4.17
N TYR A 357 -17.30 -9.27 -3.94
CA TYR A 357 -16.03 -9.73 -4.53
C TYR A 357 -16.00 -9.57 -6.04
N SER A 358 -17.09 -9.96 -6.72
CA SER A 358 -17.20 -9.87 -8.17
C SER A 358 -17.11 -8.44 -8.73
N CYS A 359 -17.52 -7.43 -7.95
CA CYS A 359 -17.38 -6.01 -8.29
C CYS A 359 -15.97 -5.51 -7.99
N LEU A 360 -15.35 -6.01 -6.92
CA LEU A 360 -13.97 -5.70 -6.54
C LEU A 360 -12.93 -6.39 -7.42
N GLY A 361 -13.34 -7.24 -8.37
CA GLY A 361 -12.42 -8.02 -9.22
C GLY A 361 -11.77 -9.20 -8.51
N LEU A 362 -12.42 -9.70 -7.47
CA LEU A 362 -11.96 -10.81 -6.61
C LEU A 362 -12.91 -12.00 -6.71
N THR A 363 -12.39 -13.17 -6.36
CA THR A 363 -13.16 -14.42 -6.21
C THR A 363 -13.06 -14.98 -4.80
N CYS A 364 -13.90 -15.95 -4.47
CA CYS A 364 -13.76 -16.73 -3.24
C CYS A 364 -12.38 -17.40 -3.16
N ASP A 365 -11.89 -17.94 -4.28
CA ASP A 365 -10.55 -18.55 -4.38
C ASP A 365 -9.38 -17.56 -4.22
N ASP A 366 -9.62 -16.26 -4.37
CA ASP A 366 -8.59 -15.24 -4.07
C ASP A 366 -8.48 -14.97 -2.56
N ILE A 367 -9.60 -15.06 -1.84
CA ILE A 367 -9.67 -14.78 -0.40
C ILE A 367 -9.34 -16.02 0.43
N GLY A 368 -9.78 -17.19 -0.02
CA GLY A 368 -9.62 -18.45 0.70
C GLY A 368 -10.65 -18.68 1.79
N GLN A 369 -10.40 -19.71 2.59
CA GLN A 369 -11.27 -20.14 3.69
C GLN A 369 -10.52 -19.96 5.00
N PHE A 370 -11.14 -19.27 5.95
CA PHE A 370 -10.57 -19.07 7.27
C PHE A 370 -10.48 -20.40 8.03
N GLU A 371 -9.34 -20.69 8.67
CA GLU A 371 -9.01 -22.00 9.26
C GLU A 371 -10.08 -22.61 10.19
N THR A 372 -10.90 -21.79 10.86
CA THR A 372 -11.93 -22.28 11.78
C THR A 372 -13.32 -22.46 11.14
N ASP A 373 -13.46 -22.39 9.81
CA ASP A 373 -14.76 -22.51 9.16
C ASP A 373 -15.25 -23.97 9.07
N GLU A 374 -16.35 -24.28 9.77
CA GLU A 374 -17.15 -25.47 9.47
C GLU A 374 -18.32 -25.22 8.50
N VAL A 375 -18.84 -23.98 8.29
CA VAL A 375 -20.14 -23.80 7.58
C VAL A 375 -20.38 -22.44 6.89
N LEU A 376 -19.39 -21.79 6.25
CA LEU A 376 -19.68 -20.64 5.37
C LEU A 376 -19.00 -20.81 4.01
N ASP A 377 -19.63 -21.59 3.14
CA ASP A 377 -19.22 -21.72 1.74
C ASP A 377 -19.31 -20.34 1.06
N CYS A 378 -18.16 -19.73 0.81
CA CYS A 378 -18.08 -18.62 -0.11
C CYS A 378 -18.45 -19.15 -1.50
N VAL A 379 -19.53 -18.63 -2.08
CA VAL A 379 -19.98 -19.01 -3.41
C VAL A 379 -19.80 -17.84 -4.36
N ASP A 380 -18.90 -18.01 -5.34
CA ASP A 380 -18.76 -17.06 -6.42
C ASP A 380 -20.07 -16.99 -7.22
N LYS A 381 -20.52 -15.77 -7.53
CA LYS A 381 -21.65 -15.58 -8.45
C LYS A 381 -21.25 -16.17 -9.81
N PRO A 382 -22.14 -16.91 -10.50
CA PRO A 382 -21.83 -17.49 -11.80
C PRO A 382 -21.39 -16.38 -12.78
N MET A 383 -20.30 -16.64 -13.51
CA MET A 383 -19.62 -15.70 -14.42
C MET A 383 -20.55 -15.03 -15.45
N ASN A 384 -21.68 -15.66 -15.78
CA ASN A 384 -22.57 -15.23 -16.85
C ASN A 384 -23.93 -14.77 -16.30
N TYR A 385 -23.93 -13.68 -15.53
CA TYR A 385 -25.20 -13.09 -15.08
C TYR A 385 -25.95 -12.47 -16.27
N PRO A 386 -27.26 -12.71 -16.43
CA PRO A 386 -28.02 -12.12 -17.52
C PRO A 386 -28.01 -10.59 -17.46
N LEU A 387 -27.51 -9.94 -18.49
CA LEU A 387 -27.67 -8.49 -18.70
C LEU A 387 -28.94 -8.26 -19.50
N GLY A 388 -30.04 -7.91 -18.82
CA GLY A 388 -31.32 -7.67 -19.50
C GLY A 388 -31.85 -8.87 -20.31
N GLY A 389 -31.59 -10.10 -19.85
CA GLY A 389 -31.99 -11.34 -20.53
C GLY A 389 -30.95 -11.91 -21.51
N TYR A 390 -29.82 -11.23 -21.74
CA TYR A 390 -28.70 -11.76 -22.51
C TYR A 390 -27.63 -12.34 -21.59
N ILE A 391 -27.27 -13.61 -21.80
CA ILE A 391 -26.19 -14.30 -21.07
C ILE A 391 -24.94 -14.23 -21.93
N PRO A 392 -23.93 -13.42 -21.58
CA PRO A 392 -22.71 -13.33 -22.37
C PRO A 392 -21.91 -14.63 -22.30
N LEU A 393 -21.28 -15.01 -23.42
CA LEU A 393 -20.43 -16.21 -23.53
C LEU A 393 -19.02 -16.02 -22.93
N THR A 394 -18.65 -14.78 -22.66
CA THR A 394 -17.34 -14.37 -22.11
C THR A 394 -17.57 -13.27 -21.07
N ASP A 395 -16.66 -13.12 -20.11
CA ASP A 395 -16.80 -12.12 -19.05
C ASP A 395 -16.74 -10.70 -19.62
N VAL A 396 -17.88 -10.01 -19.64
CA VAL A 396 -18.00 -8.64 -20.17
C VAL A 396 -17.62 -7.56 -19.16
N ARG A 397 -17.26 -7.92 -17.92
CA ARG A 397 -16.77 -6.96 -16.90
C ARG A 397 -15.42 -6.36 -17.29
N GLU A 398 -14.59 -7.10 -18.03
CA GLU A 398 -13.33 -6.59 -18.58
C GLU A 398 -13.53 -5.45 -19.59
N VAL A 399 -14.69 -5.43 -20.26
CA VAL A 399 -15.02 -4.41 -21.28
C VAL A 399 -15.68 -3.18 -20.64
N SER A 400 -16.42 -3.36 -19.55
CA SER A 400 -17.19 -2.27 -18.92
C SER A 400 -16.36 -1.31 -18.04
N THR A 401 -15.14 -1.67 -17.68
CA THR A 401 -14.24 -0.83 -16.85
C THR A 401 -13.41 0.18 -17.65
N SER A 402 -13.64 0.28 -18.97
CA SER A 402 -12.92 1.18 -19.89
C SER A 402 -13.53 2.59 -20.03
N GLY A 403 -14.39 2.99 -19.10
CA GLY A 403 -15.06 4.31 -19.05
C GLY A 403 -14.18 5.44 -18.54
#